data_AF-A0A380E0K7-F1
#
_entry.id   AF-A0A380E0K7-F1
#
_cell.length_a   1.000
_cell.length_b   1.000
_cell.length_c   1.000
_cell.angle_alpha   90.00
_cell.angle_beta   90.00
_cell.angle_gamma   90.00
#
_symmetry.space_group_name_H-M   'P 1'
#
loop_
_entity.id
_entity.type
_entity.pdbx_description
1 polymer ?
#
loop_
_entity_poly.entity_id
_entity_poly.type
_entity_poly.pdbx_seq_one_letter_code
_entity_poly.pdbx_strand_id
1 'polypeptide(L)'
;MENKYTHGVLFYHEHSGLKNINQGIGEVTTALSSICKHLSIQLSENEGDIIKYCQEIKTKNYAKDVDILFILGGDGTVNELINGVMTHDLQLPIGILPGVL
;
A
#
# COMPACT_ATOMS: atom_id res chain seq x y z
N MET A 1 -13.65 6.91 -18.01
CA MET A 1 -13.81 6.74 -16.56
C MET A 1 -12.87 7.73 -15.91
N GLU A 2 -13.38 8.52 -14.97
CA GLU A 2 -12.58 9.49 -14.24
C GLU A 2 -11.82 8.74 -13.14
N ASN A 3 -10.49 8.93 -13.05
CA ASN A 3 -9.69 8.31 -12.00
C ASN A 3 -10.14 8.86 -10.66
N LYS A 4 -10.49 7.98 -9.72
CA LYS A 4 -11.00 8.36 -8.39
C LYS A 4 -9.91 8.93 -7.49
N TYR A 5 -8.67 8.46 -7.66
CA TYR A 5 -7.51 8.83 -6.86
C TYR A 5 -6.37 9.32 -7.74
N THR A 6 -5.61 10.29 -7.24
CA THR A 6 -4.46 10.88 -7.94
C THR A 6 -3.25 9.98 -7.82
N HIS A 7 -2.89 9.57 -6.61
CA HIS A 7 -1.69 8.78 -6.35
C HIS A 7 -1.95 7.74 -5.26
N GLY A 8 -2.09 6.48 -5.69
CA GLY A 8 -2.16 5.34 -4.80
C GLY A 8 -0.80 4.73 -4.53
N VAL A 9 -0.57 4.28 -3.30
CA VAL A 9 0.62 3.49 -2.94
C VAL A 9 0.17 2.08 -2.56
N LEU A 10 0.66 1.07 -3.26
CA LEU A 10 0.46 -0.35 -2.95
C LEU A 10 1.69 -0.87 -2.20
N PHE A 11 1.54 -1.12 -0.91
CA PHE A 11 2.53 -1.83 -0.12
C PHE A 11 2.37 -3.34 -0.27
N TYR A 12 3.48 -4.05 -0.29
CA TYR A 12 3.53 -5.51 -0.19
C TYR A 12 4.80 -5.93 0.56
N HIS A 13 4.80 -7.16 1.10
CA HIS A 13 5.93 -7.69 1.86
C HIS A 13 6.42 -9.01 1.24
N GLU A 14 7.73 -9.20 1.08
CA GLU A 14 8.30 -10.37 0.38
C GLU A 14 7.92 -11.70 1.06
N HIS A 15 7.87 -11.71 2.39
CA HIS A 15 7.56 -12.91 3.18
C HIS A 15 6.07 -13.12 3.51
N SER A 16 5.16 -12.40 2.84
CA SER A 16 3.72 -12.39 3.16
C SER A 16 2.95 -13.70 2.90
N GLY A 17 3.64 -14.82 2.68
CA GLY A 17 3.03 -16.15 2.48
C GLY A 17 2.40 -16.34 1.09
N LEU A 18 2.44 -15.32 0.24
CA LEU A 18 1.95 -15.36 -1.13
C LEU A 18 2.83 -16.26 -2.01
N LYS A 19 2.36 -17.47 -2.30
CA LYS A 19 2.88 -18.24 -3.45
C LYS A 19 2.64 -17.39 -4.70
N ASN A 20 3.71 -16.95 -5.36
CA ASN A 20 3.67 -16.09 -6.55
C ASN A 20 3.22 -14.64 -6.30
N ILE A 21 3.86 -13.94 -5.35
CA ILE A 21 3.67 -12.49 -5.12
C ILE A 21 3.64 -11.65 -6.41
N ASN A 22 4.48 -11.98 -7.40
CA ASN A 22 4.52 -11.31 -8.70
C ASN A 22 3.20 -11.40 -9.48
N GLN A 23 2.50 -12.54 -9.41
CA GLN A 23 1.20 -12.72 -10.04
C GLN A 23 0.14 -11.87 -9.32
N GLY A 24 0.13 -11.91 -7.98
CA GLY A 24 -0.78 -11.11 -7.17
C GLY A 24 -0.62 -9.60 -7.43
N ILE A 25 0.62 -9.12 -7.53
CA ILE A 25 0.91 -7.73 -7.91
C ILE A 25 0.35 -7.43 -9.31
N GLY A 26 0.55 -8.31 -10.29
CA GLY A 26 0.03 -8.12 -11.65
C GLY A 26 -1.50 -8.00 -11.73
N GLU A 27 -2.21 -8.90 -11.03
CA GLU A 27 -3.67 -8.89 -10.97
C GLU A 27 -4.20 -7.62 -10.27
N VAL A 28 -3.62 -7.27 -9.12
CA VAL A 28 -3.99 -6.09 -8.35
C VAL A 28 -3.71 -4.80 -9.13
N THR A 29 -2.52 -4.67 -9.73
CA THR A 29 -2.14 -3.45 -10.46
C THR A 29 -3.03 -3.21 -11.67
N THR A 30 -3.51 -4.27 -12.32
CA THR A 30 -4.52 -4.16 -13.40
C THR A 30 -5.78 -3.47 -12.90
N ALA A 31 -6.31 -3.90 -11.74
CA ALA A 31 -7.50 -3.27 -11.16
C ALA A 31 -7.21 -1.83 -10.66
N LEU A 32 -6.11 -1.62 -9.92
CA LEU A 32 -5.77 -0.34 -9.31
C LEU A 32 -5.43 0.74 -10.34
N SER A 33 -4.83 0.37 -11.47
CA SER A 33 -4.51 1.31 -12.56
C SER A 33 -5.76 1.97 -13.19
N SER A 34 -6.93 1.34 -13.04
CA SER A 34 -8.20 1.90 -13.52
C SER A 34 -8.82 2.95 -12.59
N ILE A 35 -8.35 3.04 -11.34
CA ILE A 35 -8.89 3.95 -10.31
C ILE A 35 -7.87 4.99 -9.83
N CYS A 36 -6.57 4.72 -9.98
CA CYS A 36 -5.48 5.62 -9.61
C CYS A 36 -4.83 6.20 -10.87
N LYS A 37 -4.66 7.52 -10.93
CA LYS A 37 -3.92 8.17 -12.01
C LYS A 37 -2.42 7.83 -11.98
N HIS A 38 -1.86 7.69 -10.79
CA HIS A 38 -0.50 7.26 -10.51
C HIS A 38 -0.55 6.14 -9.46
N LEU A 39 0.16 5.05 -9.71
CA LEU A 39 0.25 3.92 -8.79
C LEU A 39 1.73 3.62 -8.50
N SER A 40 2.14 3.81 -7.25
CA SER A 40 3.45 3.39 -6.76
C SER A 40 3.33 2.01 -6.12
N ILE A 41 4.25 1.11 -6.43
CA ILE A 41 4.33 -0.23 -5.81
C ILE A 41 5.56 -0.22 -4.91
N GLN A 42 5.34 -0.42 -3.62
CA GLN A 42 6.37 -0.27 -2.60
C GLN A 42 6.58 -1.58 -1.85
N LEU A 43 7.78 -2.15 -1.98
CA LEU A 43 8.21 -3.31 -1.21
C LEU A 43 8.56 -2.87 0.23
N SER A 44 8.09 -3.64 1.21
CA SER A 44 8.62 -3.67 2.57
C SER A 44 9.47 -4.94 2.71
N GLU A 45 10.72 -4.77 3.12
CA GLU A 45 11.68 -5.87 3.32
C GLU A 45 11.79 -6.23 4.79
N ASN A 46 11.61 -5.25 5.69
CA ASN A 46 11.76 -5.42 7.13
C ASN A 46 10.52 -4.95 7.89
N GLU A 47 10.34 -5.50 9.09
CA GLU A 47 9.37 -5.01 10.05
C GLU A 47 9.65 -3.53 10.39
N GLY A 48 8.60 -2.72 10.37
CA GLY A 48 8.64 -1.28 10.61
C GLY A 48 8.83 -0.45 9.35
N ASP A 49 9.10 -1.03 8.18
CA ASP A 49 9.29 -0.27 6.95
C ASP A 49 8.00 0.42 6.51
N ILE A 50 6.84 -0.23 6.64
CA ILE A 50 5.55 0.39 6.27
C ILE A 50 5.23 1.56 7.20
N ILE A 51 5.57 1.44 8.48
CA ILE A 51 5.41 2.51 9.46
C ILE A 51 6.27 3.73 9.08
N LYS A 52 7.53 3.51 8.66
CA LYS A 52 8.42 4.58 8.16
C LYS A 52 7.83 5.23 6.91
N TYR A 53 7.34 4.47 5.95
CA TYR A 53 6.68 5.05 4.77
C TYR A 53 5.47 5.90 5.14
N CYS A 54 4.65 5.46 6.10
CA CYS A 54 3.54 6.28 6.61
C CYS A 54 4.04 7.63 7.15
N GLN A 55 5.14 7.64 7.92
CA GLN A 55 5.77 8.87 8.39
C GLN A 55 6.18 9.77 7.22
N GLU A 56 6.88 9.22 6.22
CA GLU A 56 7.37 9.98 5.07
C GLU A 56 6.24 10.53 4.19
N ILE A 57 5.11 9.82 4.10
CA ILE A 57 3.90 10.28 3.43
C ILE A 57 3.29 11.46 4.21
N LYS A 58 3.15 11.34 5.54
CA LYS A 58 2.63 12.43 6.38
C LYS A 58 3.49 13.69 6.29
N THR A 59 4.82 13.54 6.29
CA THR A 59 5.76 14.68 6.16
C THR A 59 5.95 15.15 4.72
N LYS A 60 5.30 14.48 3.74
CA LYS A 60 5.42 14.75 2.30
C LYS A 60 6.84 14.62 1.74
N ASN A 61 7.66 13.81 2.41
CA ASN A 61 9.02 13.45 1.97
C ASN A 61 9.01 12.30 0.96
N TYR A 62 8.00 11.43 1.01
CA TYR A 62 7.83 10.33 0.05
C TYR A 62 7.18 10.82 -1.26
N ALA A 63 5.96 11.36 -1.16
CA ALA A 63 5.26 11.97 -2.28
C ALA A 63 4.21 12.96 -1.76
N LYS A 64 4.00 14.07 -2.49
CA LYS A 64 3.15 15.19 -2.05
C LYS A 64 1.66 14.98 -2.30
N ASP A 65 1.32 14.03 -3.16
CA ASP A 65 0.01 13.86 -3.78
C ASP A 65 -0.64 12.51 -3.45
N VAL A 66 -0.06 11.73 -2.53
CA VAL A 66 -0.64 10.46 -2.08
C VAL A 66 -1.98 10.69 -1.42
N ASP A 67 -3.02 10.05 -1.95
CA ASP A 67 -4.40 10.22 -1.51
C ASP A 67 -5.13 8.89 -1.24
N ILE A 68 -4.45 7.75 -1.40
CA ILE A 68 -4.94 6.43 -0.96
C ILE A 68 -3.77 5.46 -0.73
N LEU A 69 -3.91 4.59 0.28
CA LEU A 69 -2.98 3.50 0.56
C LEU A 69 -3.65 2.14 0.28
N PHE A 70 -2.87 1.20 -0.23
CA PHE A 70 -3.26 -0.19 -0.42
C PHE A 70 -2.24 -1.11 0.23
N ILE A 71 -2.69 -2.28 0.69
CA ILE A 71 -1.82 -3.31 1.26
C ILE A 71 -2.17 -4.67 0.66
N LEU A 72 -1.18 -5.33 0.07
CA LEU A 72 -1.27 -6.73 -0.38
C LEU A 72 -0.43 -7.60 0.57
N GLY A 73 -1.12 -8.41 1.38
CA GLY A 73 -0.45 -9.28 2.34
C GLY A 73 -1.39 -9.93 3.35
N GLY A 74 -0.81 -10.65 4.31
CA GLY A 74 -1.53 -11.24 5.42
C GLY A 74 -1.69 -10.31 6.62
N ASP A 75 -2.22 -10.84 7.72
CA ASP A 75 -2.60 -10.07 8.90
C ASP A 75 -1.46 -9.25 9.51
N GLY A 76 -0.22 -9.77 9.54
CA GLY A 76 0.94 -9.04 10.06
C GLY A 76 1.23 -7.77 9.26
N THR A 77 1.22 -7.88 7.94
CA THR A 77 1.44 -6.77 6.99
C THR A 77 0.31 -5.74 7.06
N VAL A 78 -0.94 -6.21 7.24
CA VAL A 78 -2.09 -5.33 7.49
C VAL A 78 -1.96 -4.59 8.82
N ASN A 79 -1.60 -5.30 9.90
CA ASN A 79 -1.44 -4.72 11.23
C ASN A 79 -0.39 -3.60 11.21
N GLU A 80 0.71 -3.81 10.51
CA GLU A 80 1.77 -2.82 10.36
C GLU A 80 1.27 -1.54 9.66
N LEU A 81 0.54 -1.67 8.55
CA LEU A 81 -0.04 -0.51 7.87
C LEU A 81 -1.01 0.26 8.78
N ILE A 82 -1.90 -0.46 9.47
CA ILE A 82 -2.87 0.17 10.38
C ILE A 82 -2.14 0.92 11.50
N ASN A 83 -1.13 0.31 12.11
CA ASN A 83 -0.32 0.97 13.13
C ASN A 83 0.41 2.20 12.57
N GLY A 84 0.97 2.12 11.36
CA GLY A 84 1.65 3.24 10.71
C GLY A 84 0.72 4.42 10.45
N VAL A 85 -0.47 4.14 9.93
CA VAL A 85 -1.52 5.14 9.67
C VAL A 85 -1.99 5.80 10.96
N MET A 86 -2.30 5.01 11.99
CA MET A 86 -2.78 5.51 13.27
C MET A 86 -1.69 6.31 14.03
N THR A 87 -0.46 5.82 14.05
CA THR A 87 0.67 6.46 14.75
C THR A 87 0.98 7.84 14.17
N HIS A 88 0.88 7.99 12.85
CA HIS A 88 1.22 9.23 12.16
C HIS A 88 0.00 10.08 11.76
N ASP A 89 -1.20 9.69 12.21
CA ASP A 89 -2.46 10.39 11.92
C ASP A 89 -2.67 10.62 10.41
N LEU A 90 -2.51 9.57 9.60
CA LEU A 90 -2.80 9.65 8.17
C LEU A 90 -4.31 9.57 7.95
N GLN A 91 -4.91 10.71 7.59
CA GLN A 91 -6.32 10.82 7.22
C GLN A 91 -6.52 10.38 5.75
N LEU A 92 -6.07 9.17 5.42
CA LEU A 92 -6.15 8.59 4.08
C LEU A 92 -7.03 7.33 4.07
N PRO A 93 -7.81 7.08 3.00
CA PRO A 93 -8.47 5.80 2.82
C PRO A 93 -7.44 4.68 2.66
N ILE A 94 -7.81 3.49 3.13
CA ILE A 94 -7.00 2.27 3.03
C ILE A 94 -7.79 1.19 2.30
N GLY A 95 -7.17 0.54 1.32
CA GLY A 95 -7.67 -0.69 0.71
C GLY A 95 -6.84 -1.89 1.16
N ILE A 96 -7.49 -2.90 1.75
CA ILE A 96 -6.86 -4.16 2.15
C ILE A 96 -7.12 -5.20 1.07
N LEU A 97 -6.04 -5.78 0.54
CA LEU A 97 -6.06 -6.81 -0.49
C LEU A 97 -5.51 -8.09 0.15
N PRO A 98 -6.36 -9.10 0.40
CA PRO A 98 -5.94 -10.29 1.12
C PRO A 98 -4.90 -11.07 0.32
N GLY A 99 -3.75 -11.36 0.94
CA GLY A 99 -2.67 -12.14 0.36
C GLY A 99 -2.91 -13.66 0.32
N VAL A 100 -4.16 -14.10 0.21
CA VAL A 100 -4.52 -15.52 0.30
C VAL A 100 -5.30 -15.94 -0.94
N LEU A 101 -4.64 -16.72 -1.81
CA LEU A 101 -5.27 -17.66 -2.75
C LEU A 101 -4.69 -19.04 -2.47
#